data_AF-E6SN37-F1
#
_entry.id   AF-E6SN37-F1
#
_cell.length_a   1.000
_cell.length_b   1.000
_cell.length_c   1.000
_cell.angle_alpha   90.00
_cell.angle_beta   90.00
_cell.angle_gamma   90.00
#
_symmetry.space_group_name_H-M   'P 1'
#
loop_
_entity.id
_entity.type
_entity.pdbx_description
1 polymer ?
#
loop_
_entity_poly.entity_id
_entity_poly.type
_entity_poly.pdbx_seq_one_letter_code
_entity_poly.pdbx_strand_id
1 'polypeptide(L)'
;MTAFQQIKERLEKKRSWYMILTSLRAELKIKARLEDMGIMTYLPFTSVKRHWDGKTKEIRTPAIARCVFIYASNEEIESLQDQVPILCTTDVLGEHQDHQ
;
A
#
# COMPACT_ATOMS: atom_id res chain seq x y z
N MET A 1 -19.78 1.88 -20.66
CA MET A 1 -18.31 2.07 -20.75
C MET A 1 -17.69 0.69 -20.87
N THR A 2 -16.84 0.44 -21.86
CA THR A 2 -16.20 -0.88 -22.04
C THR A 2 -14.99 -1.02 -21.11
N ALA A 3 -14.60 -2.25 -20.74
CA ALA A 3 -13.45 -2.50 -19.86
C ALA A 3 -12.13 -1.90 -20.42
N PHE A 4 -11.97 -1.89 -21.75
CA PHE A 4 -10.83 -1.27 -22.43
C PHE A 4 -10.75 0.25 -22.18
N GLN A 5 -11.90 0.95 -22.21
CA GLN A 5 -11.94 2.38 -21.93
C GLN A 5 -11.53 2.69 -20.48
N GLN A 6 -11.95 1.86 -19.52
CA GLN A 6 -11.54 2.00 -18.12
C GLN A 6 -10.04 1.76 -17.92
N ILE A 7 -9.47 0.75 -18.58
CA ILE A 7 -8.02 0.51 -18.53
C ILE A 7 -7.26 1.70 -19.11
N LYS A 8 -7.70 2.20 -20.27
CA LYS A 8 -7.08 3.35 -20.93
C LYS A 8 -7.11 4.60 -20.06
N GLU A 9 -8.25 4.95 -19.48
CA GLU A 9 -8.39 6.10 -18.57
C GLU A 9 -7.47 5.97 -17.33
N ARG A 10 -7.37 4.77 -16.76
CA ARG A 10 -6.48 4.52 -15.60
C ARG A 10 -5.00 4.68 -15.92
N LEU A 11 -4.59 4.35 -17.15
CA LEU A 11 -3.21 4.49 -17.63
C LEU A 11 -2.87 5.94 -18.01
N GLU A 12 -3.85 6.73 -18.45
CA GLU A 12 -3.65 8.13 -18.83
C GLU A 12 -3.50 9.07 -17.61
N LYS A 13 -4.07 8.69 -16.46
CA LYS A 13 -3.93 9.47 -15.21
C LYS A 13 -2.52 9.33 -14.63
N LYS A 14 -1.91 10.47 -14.27
CA LYS A 14 -0.65 10.50 -13.51
C LYS A 14 -0.86 9.83 -12.15
N ARG A 15 -0.02 8.84 -11.85
CA ARG A 15 -0.08 8.04 -10.62
C ARG A 15 1.32 7.91 -10.00
N SER A 16 1.36 7.85 -8.68
CA SER A 16 2.57 7.66 -7.90
C SER A 16 2.38 6.57 -6.84
N TRP A 17 3.49 6.06 -6.32
CA TRP A 17 3.45 5.17 -5.16
C TRP A 17 3.31 5.99 -3.87
N TYR A 18 2.45 5.51 -2.98
CA TYR A 18 2.27 6.06 -1.64
C TYR A 18 2.26 4.92 -0.62
N MET A 19 2.53 5.27 0.63
CA MET A 19 2.48 4.35 1.75
C MET A 19 1.43 4.80 2.76
N ILE A 20 0.52 3.91 3.10
CA ILE A 20 -0.47 4.11 4.15
C ILE A 20 0.07 3.52 5.44
N LEU A 21 0.13 4.33 6.49
CA LEU A 21 0.48 3.86 7.84
C LEU A 21 -0.76 3.32 8.53
N THR A 22 -0.72 2.05 8.92
CA THR A 22 -1.84 1.39 9.57
C THR A 22 -1.67 1.34 11.09
N SER A 23 -2.79 1.14 11.79
CA SER A 23 -2.75 0.63 13.16
C SER A 23 -2.10 -0.76 13.20
N LEU A 24 -1.66 -1.17 14.39
CA LEU A 24 -1.01 -2.46 14.60
C LEU A 24 -1.89 -3.62 14.11
N ARG A 25 -1.37 -4.49 13.25
CA ARG A 25 -2.04 -5.69 12.71
C ARG A 25 -3.29 -5.40 11.85
N ALA A 26 -3.46 -4.16 11.39
CA ALA A 26 -4.59 -3.77 10.55
C ALA A 26 -4.30 -3.86 9.04
N GLU A 27 -3.09 -4.26 8.63
CA GLU A 27 -2.60 -4.22 7.25
C GLU A 27 -3.52 -4.98 6.29
N LEU A 28 -3.93 -6.20 6.66
CA LEU A 28 -4.84 -7.03 5.86
C LEU A 28 -6.23 -6.39 5.69
N LYS A 29 -6.76 -5.79 6.77
CA LYS A 29 -8.08 -5.16 6.77
C LYS A 29 -8.07 -3.91 5.88
N ILE A 30 -7.03 -3.09 6.00
CA ILE A 30 -6.86 -1.88 5.18
C ILE A 30 -6.67 -2.26 3.71
N LYS A 31 -5.84 -3.28 3.42
CA LYS A 31 -5.68 -3.80 2.06
C LYS A 31 -7.02 -4.18 1.43
N ALA A 32 -7.82 -5.02 2.10
CA ALA A 32 -9.11 -5.46 1.57
C ALA A 32 -10.04 -4.27 1.27
N ARG A 33 -10.13 -3.31 2.20
CA ARG A 33 -10.93 -2.10 2.03
C ARG A 33 -10.50 -1.28 0.81
N LEU A 34 -9.21 -1.08 0.60
CA LEU A 34 -8.68 -0.31 -0.53
C LEU A 34 -8.99 -1.01 -1.86
N GLU A 35 -8.87 -2.34 -1.89
CA GLU A 35 -9.21 -3.13 -3.07
C GLU A 35 -10.70 -3.08 -3.39
N ASP A 36 -11.56 -3.12 -2.38
CA ASP A 36 -13.02 -2.94 -2.53
C ASP A 36 -13.36 -1.54 -3.08
N MET A 37 -12.54 -0.52 -2.78
CA MET A 37 -12.63 0.83 -3.35
C MET A 37 -12.04 0.93 -4.77
N GLY A 38 -11.45 -0.15 -5.30
CA GLY A 38 -10.82 -0.17 -6.63
C GLY A 38 -9.40 0.39 -6.68
N ILE A 39 -8.79 0.68 -5.53
CA ILE A 39 -7.45 1.26 -5.42
C ILE A 39 -6.40 0.18 -5.64
N MET A 40 -5.42 0.45 -6.51
CA MET A 40 -4.30 -0.46 -6.76
C MET A 40 -3.44 -0.55 -5.51
N THR A 41 -3.48 -1.71 -4.86
CA THR A 41 -2.92 -1.90 -3.52
C THR A 41 -1.93 -3.06 -3.51
N TYR A 42 -0.83 -2.88 -2.78
CA TYR A 42 0.21 -3.88 -2.58
C TYR A 42 0.58 -3.98 -1.10
N LEU A 43 0.55 -5.19 -0.57
CA LEU A 43 1.02 -5.52 0.79
C LEU A 43 2.07 -6.62 0.67
N PRO A 44 3.36 -6.30 0.85
CA PRO A 44 4.42 -7.31 0.74
C PRO A 44 4.36 -8.27 1.93
N PHE A 45 4.52 -9.56 1.67
CA PHE A 45 4.59 -10.61 2.69
C PHE A 45 5.94 -11.32 2.63
N THR A 46 6.47 -11.66 3.81
CA THR A 46 7.61 -12.57 3.98
C THR A 46 7.16 -13.82 4.71
N SER A 47 7.87 -14.92 4.52
CA SER A 47 7.65 -16.15 5.27
C SER A 47 8.61 -16.24 6.45
N VAL A 48 8.09 -16.53 7.64
CA VAL A 48 8.89 -16.77 8.84
C VAL A 48 8.51 -18.10 9.48
N LYS A 49 9.51 -18.86 9.93
CA LYS A 49 9.29 -20.10 10.70
C LYS A 49 9.02 -19.75 12.15
N ARG A 50 7.88 -20.16 12.69
CA ARG A 50 7.55 -20.07 14.11
C ARG A 50 7.41 -21.45 14.73
N HIS A 51 7.99 -21.61 15.90
CA HIS A 51 7.86 -22.83 16.69
C HIS A 51 6.82 -22.61 17.80
N TRP A 52 5.84 -23.50 17.86
CA TRP A 52 4.84 -23.53 18.91
C TRP A 52 4.62 -24.98 19.33
N ASP A 53 4.78 -25.25 20.63
CA ASP A 53 4.41 -26.53 21.23
C ASP A 53 5.00 -27.74 20.45
N GLY A 54 6.32 -27.72 20.23
CA GLY A 54 7.03 -28.78 19.50
C GLY A 54 6.85 -28.76 17.98
N LYS A 55 5.98 -27.91 17.42
CA LYS A 55 5.68 -27.85 15.99
C LYS A 55 6.24 -26.58 15.37
N THR A 56 7.01 -26.73 14.29
CA THR A 56 7.47 -25.60 13.47
C THR A 56 6.51 -25.40 12.31
N LYS A 57 5.97 -24.18 12.16
CA LYS A 57 5.14 -23.76 11.02
C LYS A 57 5.76 -22.57 10.33
N GLU A 58 5.73 -22.58 9.01
CA GLU A 58 6.01 -21.39 8.20
C GLU A 58 4.74 -20.56 8.10
N ILE A 59 4.82 -19.29 8.50
CA ILE A 59 3.71 -18.35 8.46
C ILE A 59 4.07 -17.15 7.59
N ARG A 60 3.07 -16.58 6.89
CA ARG A 60 3.24 -15.34 6.14
C ARG A 60 2.95 -14.15 7.05
N THR A 61 3.89 -13.22 7.14
CA THR A 61 3.74 -11.97 7.87
C THR A 61 4.04 -10.79 6.96
N PRO A 62 3.43 -9.61 7.18
CA PRO A 62 3.81 -8.41 6.44
C PRO A 62 5.33 -8.22 6.49
N ALA A 63 5.95 -8.02 5.32
CA ALA A 63 7.39 -7.81 5.21
C ALA A 63 7.79 -6.45 5.79
N ILE A 64 6.91 -5.47 5.67
CA ILE A 64 7.02 -4.16 6.30
C ILE A 64 5.79 -4.02 7.19
N ALA A 65 6.02 -4.03 8.50
CA ALA A 65 4.94 -3.93 9.48
C ALA A 65 4.27 -2.56 9.39
N ARG A 66 2.96 -2.53 9.63
CA ARG A 66 2.12 -1.34 9.66
C ARG A 66 2.05 -0.53 8.36
N CYS A 67 2.44 -1.11 7.22
CA CYS A 67 2.45 -0.40 5.95
C CYS A 67 1.66 -1.14 4.87
N VAL A 68 0.86 -0.38 4.11
CA VAL A 68 0.24 -0.83 2.87
C VAL A 68 0.63 0.15 1.76
N PHE A 69 1.10 -0.36 0.62
CA PHE A 69 1.48 0.47 -0.52
C PHE A 69 0.30 0.63 -1.46
N ILE A 70 0.09 1.84 -1.98
CA ILE A 70 -0.92 2.11 -3.00
C ILE A 70 -0.29 2.79 -4.21
N TYR A 71 -0.82 2.51 -5.39
CA TYR A 71 -0.46 3.19 -6.63
C TYR A 71 -1.65 4.02 -7.10
N ALA A 72 -1.62 5.30 -6.75
CA ALA A 72 -2.81 6.14 -6.74
C ALA A 72 -2.61 7.46 -7.50
N SER A 73 -3.71 8.03 -8.01
CA SER A 73 -3.75 9.39 -8.53
C SER A 73 -3.99 10.41 -7.41
N ASN A 74 -3.78 11.69 -7.69
CA ASN A 74 -4.00 12.74 -6.69
C ASN A 74 -5.46 12.75 -6.18
N GLU A 75 -6.44 12.52 -7.04
CA GLU A 75 -7.87 12.47 -6.65
C GLU A 75 -8.16 11.27 -5.72
N GLU A 76 -7.56 10.11 -6.01
CA GLU A 76 -7.65 8.93 -5.16
C GLU A 76 -7.02 9.22 -3.78
N ILE A 77 -5.88 9.92 -3.75
CA ILE A 77 -5.24 10.33 -2.49
C ILE A 77 -6.12 11.29 -1.71
N GLU A 78 -6.60 12.37 -2.32
CA GLU A 78 -7.53 13.33 -1.71
C GLU A 78 -8.74 12.65 -1.05
N SER A 79 -9.32 11.65 -1.70
CA SER A 79 -10.46 10.90 -1.13
C SER A 79 -10.12 10.08 0.14
N LEU A 80 -8.84 9.77 0.36
CA LEU A 80 -8.35 8.92 1.44
C LEU A 80 -7.71 9.70 2.60
N GLN A 81 -7.26 10.93 2.35
CA GLN A 81 -6.53 11.78 3.31
C GLN A 81 -7.26 11.90 4.66
N ASP A 82 -8.58 11.99 4.64
CA ASP A 82 -9.40 12.15 5.85
C ASP A 82 -9.54 10.87 6.68
N GLN A 83 -9.19 9.71 6.12
CA GLN A 83 -9.54 8.40 6.69
C GLN A 83 -8.33 7.66 7.24
N VAL A 84 -7.16 7.86 6.64
CA VAL A 84 -5.94 7.12 6.96
C VAL A 84 -4.72 8.03 6.81
N PRO A 85 -3.68 7.88 7.65
CA PRO A 85 -2.42 8.60 7.45
C PRO A 85 -1.69 8.08 6.20
N ILE A 86 -1.39 8.99 5.26
CA ILE A 86 -0.72 8.70 4.00
C ILE A 86 0.62 9.43 3.96
N LEU A 87 1.67 8.73 3.55
CA LEU A 87 3.00 9.27 3.31
C LEU A 87 3.35 9.13 1.83
N CYS A 88 3.84 10.21 1.21
CA CYS A 88 4.39 10.11 -0.13
C CYS A 88 5.76 9.40 -0.07
N THR A 89 6.06 8.54 -1.03
CA THR A 89 7.34 7.80 -1.03
C THR A 89 8.55 8.73 -1.19
N THR A 90 8.37 9.91 -1.78
CA THR A 90 9.42 10.94 -1.89
C THR A 90 9.83 11.47 -0.52
N ASP A 91 8.89 11.57 0.41
CA ASP A 91 9.13 12.13 1.75
C ASP A 91 9.91 11.12 2.63
N VAL A 92 9.83 9.84 2.29
CA VAL A 92 10.43 8.73 3.04
C VAL A 92 11.82 8.34 2.50
N LEU A 93 12.05 8.51 1.20
CA LEU A 93 13.32 8.16 0.53
C LEU A 93 14.32 9.31 0.44
N GLY A 94 13.97 10.49 0.98
CA GLY A 94 14.91 11.54 1.35
C GLY A 94 14.81 12.81 0.52
N GLU A 95 14.67 13.94 1.21
CA GLU A 95 15.37 15.15 0.80
C GLU A 95 16.88 14.91 0.96
N HIS A 96 17.52 14.35 -0.06
CA HIS A 96 18.91 14.68 -0.35
C HIS A 96 18.88 15.70 -1.48
N GLN A 97 18.65 16.96 -1.11
CA GLN A 97 19.02 18.07 -1.98
C GLN A 97 20.55 18.11 -2.02
N ASP A 98 21.14 17.48 -3.03
CA ASP A 98 22.49 17.84 -3.46
C ASP A 98 22.43 19.30 -3.93
N HIS A 99 22.96 20.19 -3.09
CA HIS A 99 23.32 21.54 -3.50
C HIS A 99 24.37 21.43 -4.61
N GLN A 100 24.04 21.92 -5.80
CA GLN A 100 25.03 22.37 -6.77
C GLN A 100 24.52 23.58 -7.53
#